data_AF-A0A843HFW1-F1
#
_entry.id   AF-A0A843HFW1-F1
#
_cell.length_a   1.000
_cell.length_b   1.000
_cell.length_c   1.000
_cell.angle_alpha   90.00
_cell.angle_beta   90.00
_cell.angle_gamma   90.00
#
_symmetry.space_group_name_H-M   'P 1'
#
loop_
_entity.id
_entity.type
_entity.pdbx_description
1 polymer ?
#
loop_
_entity_poly.entity_id
_entity_poly.type
_entity_poly.pdbx_seq_one_letter_code
_entity_poly.pdbx_strand_id
1 'polypeptide(L)'
;MDQKKLILGIVGIIAVLAIALVAYMVLFPDEETIYNNNMAQVSIDMQTIENQSKTLNFGNNSEPTVEQCDQMISLIDNMTEVINNDTKILVDLNKSVENQTRKEYIGAILEYFNQTQSGIDDIKALATAFKDYKSGKIGQSEAYNKISPLMPKIDKMDKDSNQTVNKIIKMENDYPFLLSYTNGTSLGQVYANDTTNNTTTA
;
A
#
# COMPACT_ATOMS: atom_id res chain seq x y z
N MET A 1 -1.15 58.39 27.10
CA MET A 1 -0.81 56.95 27.08
C MET A 1 0.51 56.81 26.34
N ASP A 2 1.50 56.14 26.94
CA ASP A 2 2.88 56.12 26.47
C ASP A 2 3.02 55.23 25.21
N GLN A 3 3.51 55.78 24.11
CA GLN A 3 3.53 55.15 22.78
C GLN A 3 4.27 53.80 22.80
N LYS A 4 5.26 53.65 23.68
CA LYS A 4 5.98 52.38 23.91
C LYS A 4 5.09 51.28 24.51
N LYS A 5 4.19 51.61 25.43
CA LYS A 5 3.24 50.64 26.03
C LYS A 5 2.17 50.20 25.05
N LEU A 6 1.74 51.11 24.16
CA LEU A 6 0.81 50.79 23.07
C LEU A 6 1.44 49.81 22.06
N ILE A 7 2.68 50.07 21.64
CA ILE A 7 3.41 49.19 20.71
C ILE A 7 3.66 47.81 21.34
N LEU A 8 4.07 47.76 22.62
CA LEU A 8 4.29 46.48 23.32
C LEU A 8 2.98 45.66 23.44
N GLY A 9 1.85 46.34 23.68
CA GLY A 9 0.53 45.71 23.70
C GLY A 9 0.13 45.14 22.33
N ILE A 10 0.39 45.87 21.24
CA ILE A 10 0.11 45.41 19.86
C ILE A 10 0.99 44.20 19.51
N VAL A 11 2.30 44.26 19.81
CA VAL A 11 3.22 43.13 19.56
C VAL A 11 2.83 41.89 20.36
N GLY A 12 2.40 42.06 21.61
CA GLY A 12 1.91 40.94 22.43
C GLY A 12 0.66 40.28 21.84
N ILE A 13 -0.30 41.07 21.35
CA ILE A 13 -1.51 40.55 20.68
C ILE A 13 -1.15 39.80 19.39
N ILE A 14 -0.25 40.35 18.57
CA ILE A 14 0.21 39.70 17.33
C ILE A 14 0.88 38.35 17.64
N ALA A 15 1.73 38.29 18.67
CA ALA A 15 2.40 37.04 19.07
C ALA A 15 1.39 35.97 19.51
N VAL A 16 0.38 36.34 20.31
CA VAL A 16 -0.67 35.42 20.74
C VAL A 16 -1.51 34.93 19.55
N LEU A 17 -1.87 35.81 18.62
CA LEU A 17 -2.60 35.44 17.42
C LEU A 17 -1.79 34.51 16.52
N ALA A 18 -0.49 34.76 16.37
CA ALA A 18 0.40 33.88 15.60
C ALA A 18 0.51 32.48 16.23
N ILE A 19 0.64 32.39 17.55
CA ILE A 19 0.67 31.10 18.27
C ILE A 19 -0.67 30.36 18.12
N ALA A 20 -1.79 31.08 18.24
CA ALA A 20 -3.12 30.50 18.06
C ALA A 20 -3.33 30.00 16.63
N LEU A 21 -2.83 30.72 15.61
CA LEU A 21 -2.89 30.30 14.22
C LEU A 21 -2.06 29.04 13.97
N VAL A 22 -0.83 28.98 14.51
CA VAL A 22 0.02 27.78 14.42
C VAL A 22 -0.64 26.59 15.12
N ALA A 23 -1.20 26.79 16.32
CA ALA A 23 -1.92 25.74 17.02
C ALA A 23 -3.16 25.26 16.24
N TYR A 24 -3.90 26.19 15.63
CA TYR A 24 -5.04 25.87 14.77
C TYR A 24 -4.62 25.05 13.55
N MET A 25 -3.55 25.43 12.84
CA MET A 25 -3.01 24.69 11.69
C MET A 25 -2.53 23.28 12.07
N VAL A 26 -2.01 23.08 13.28
CA VAL A 26 -1.59 21.76 13.78
C VAL A 26 -2.80 20.90 14.17
N LEU A 27 -3.83 21.49 14.78
CA LEU A 27 -5.03 20.77 15.23
C LEU A 27 -6.03 20.50 14.11
N PHE A 28 -6.04 21.33 13.08
CA PHE A 28 -6.93 21.26 11.92
C PHE A 28 -6.08 21.37 10.64
N PRO A 29 -5.32 20.32 10.30
CA PRO A 29 -4.56 20.31 9.06
C PRO A 29 -5.50 20.46 7.87
N ASP A 30 -5.07 21.22 6.86
CA ASP A 30 -5.81 21.34 5.61
C ASP A 30 -5.86 19.98 4.86
N GLU A 31 -6.79 19.87 3.90
CA GLU A 31 -6.95 18.66 3.09
C GLU A 31 -5.64 18.24 2.43
N GLU A 32 -4.84 19.20 1.94
CA GLU A 32 -3.57 18.95 1.27
C GLU A 32 -2.58 18.23 2.21
N THR A 33 -2.46 18.71 3.44
CA THR A 33 -1.60 18.15 4.47
C THR A 33 -2.06 16.76 4.88
N ILE A 34 -3.38 16.56 5.09
CA ILE A 34 -3.94 15.25 5.41
C ILE A 34 -3.68 14.27 4.26
N TYR A 35 -3.95 14.67 3.02
CA TYR A 35 -3.72 13.88 1.84
C TYR A 35 -2.26 13.46 1.71
N ASN A 36 -1.34 14.43 1.80
CA ASN A 36 0.08 14.19 1.60
C ASN A 36 0.68 13.26 2.65
N ASN A 37 0.31 13.43 3.92
CA ASN A 37 0.83 12.58 4.99
C ASN A 37 0.36 11.13 4.86
N ASN A 38 -0.94 10.92 4.58
CA ASN A 38 -1.49 9.57 4.44
C ASN A 38 -1.00 8.89 3.17
N MET A 39 -0.92 9.61 2.05
CA MET A 39 -0.40 9.08 0.79
C MET A 39 1.10 8.75 0.88
N ALA A 40 1.89 9.54 1.61
CA ALA A 40 3.31 9.23 1.85
C ALA A 40 3.49 7.91 2.62
N GLN A 41 2.67 7.69 3.66
CA GLN A 41 2.71 6.43 4.41
C GLN A 41 2.37 5.23 3.52
N VAL A 42 1.23 5.31 2.81
CA VAL A 42 0.79 4.25 1.88
C VAL A 42 1.86 3.95 0.82
N SER A 43 2.49 4.98 0.27
CA SER A 43 3.58 4.84 -0.71
C SER A 43 4.77 4.03 -0.16
N ILE A 44 5.19 4.27 1.09
CA ILE A 44 6.30 3.56 1.74
C ILE A 44 5.92 2.10 2.00
N ASP A 45 4.72 1.87 2.53
CA ASP A 45 4.23 0.55 2.90
C ASP A 45 3.99 -0.32 1.68
N MET A 46 3.53 0.27 0.57
CA MET A 46 3.44 -0.40 -0.73
C MET A 46 4.79 -0.87 -1.26
N GLN A 47 5.83 -0.03 -1.17
CA GLN A 47 7.17 -0.45 -1.57
C GLN A 47 7.64 -1.64 -0.73
N THR A 48 7.28 -1.68 0.56
CA THR A 48 7.56 -2.80 1.45
C THR A 48 6.82 -4.07 1.00
N ILE A 49 5.53 -3.98 0.69
CA ILE A 49 4.71 -5.09 0.19
C ILE A 49 5.28 -5.64 -1.11
N GLU A 50 5.61 -4.78 -2.08
CA GLU A 50 6.16 -5.21 -3.38
C GLU A 50 7.55 -5.88 -3.23
N ASN A 51 8.39 -5.38 -2.33
CA ASN A 51 9.67 -6.02 -2.04
C ASN A 51 9.48 -7.40 -1.38
N GLN A 52 8.48 -7.55 -0.51
CA GLN A 52 8.15 -8.82 0.13
C GLN A 52 7.49 -9.80 -0.86
N SER A 53 6.62 -9.33 -1.76
CA SER A 53 5.95 -10.16 -2.76
C SER A 53 6.94 -10.83 -3.71
N LYS A 54 8.03 -10.13 -4.10
CA LYS A 54 9.14 -10.69 -4.90
C LYS A 54 9.85 -11.88 -4.24
N THR A 55 9.78 -11.98 -2.91
CA THR A 55 10.35 -13.12 -2.17
C THR A 55 9.40 -14.31 -2.08
N LEU A 56 8.13 -14.14 -2.46
CA LEU A 56 7.13 -15.21 -2.55
C LEU A 56 7.33 -16.04 -3.82
N ASN A 57 8.41 -16.81 -3.88
CA ASN A 57 8.64 -17.75 -4.96
C ASN A 57 8.91 -19.15 -4.42
N PHE A 58 8.04 -20.09 -4.76
CA PHE A 58 8.32 -21.52 -4.66
C PHE A 58 9.26 -21.89 -5.81
N GLY A 59 10.56 -21.74 -5.62
CA GLY A 59 11.57 -21.88 -6.68
C GLY A 59 11.29 -23.03 -7.67
N ASN A 60 11.48 -22.75 -8.96
CA ASN A 60 10.89 -23.43 -10.12
C ASN A 60 11.04 -24.97 -10.24
N ASN A 61 11.81 -25.66 -9.39
CA ASN A 61 12.17 -27.07 -9.62
C ASN A 61 12.15 -28.00 -8.38
N SER A 62 11.69 -27.54 -7.21
CA SER A 62 11.61 -28.40 -6.03
C SER A 62 10.35 -28.15 -5.22
N GLU A 63 9.64 -29.21 -4.83
CA GLU A 63 8.55 -29.12 -3.86
C GLU A 63 9.05 -28.41 -2.59
N PRO A 64 8.33 -27.40 -2.06
CA PRO A 64 8.78 -26.63 -0.92
C PRO A 64 8.89 -27.49 0.34
N THR A 65 9.89 -27.18 1.16
CA THR A 65 10.03 -27.73 2.52
C THR A 65 8.98 -27.13 3.46
N VAL A 66 8.79 -27.76 4.64
CA VAL A 66 7.91 -27.23 5.69
C VAL A 66 8.40 -25.86 6.15
N GLU A 67 9.71 -25.71 6.34
CA GLU A 67 10.35 -24.46 6.78
C GLU A 67 10.15 -23.33 5.76
N GLN A 68 10.26 -23.63 4.46
CA GLN A 68 9.98 -22.64 3.40
C GLN A 68 8.50 -22.24 3.39
N CYS A 69 7.58 -23.19 3.61
CA CYS A 69 6.16 -22.86 3.72
C CYS A 69 5.89 -21.97 4.95
N ASP A 70 6.54 -22.24 6.09
CA ASP A 70 6.39 -21.44 7.31
C ASP A 70 6.93 -20.02 7.14
N GLN A 71 8.10 -19.86 6.51
CA GLN A 71 8.64 -18.54 6.17
C GLN A 71 7.68 -17.76 5.27
N MET A 72 7.10 -18.43 4.27
CA MET A 72 6.20 -17.78 3.34
C MET A 72 4.88 -17.38 3.99
N ILE A 73 4.31 -18.24 4.85
CA ILE A 73 3.12 -17.90 5.67
C ILE A 73 3.42 -16.68 6.55
N SER A 74 4.59 -16.63 7.20
CA SER A 74 4.98 -15.50 8.04
C SER A 74 5.15 -14.20 7.25
N LEU A 75 5.70 -14.26 6.04
CA LEU A 75 5.80 -13.09 5.16
C LEU A 75 4.41 -12.58 4.76
N ILE A 76 3.50 -13.50 4.43
CA ILE A 76 2.12 -13.15 4.07
C ILE A 76 1.36 -12.54 5.24
N ASP A 77 1.55 -13.06 6.46
CA ASP A 77 0.93 -12.51 7.66
C ASP A 77 1.38 -11.05 7.91
N ASN A 78 2.67 -10.77 7.73
CA ASN A 78 3.21 -9.41 7.83
C ASN A 78 2.62 -8.48 6.75
N MET A 79 2.57 -8.92 5.49
CA MET A 79 1.97 -8.12 4.41
C MET A 79 0.48 -7.86 4.65
N THR A 80 -0.25 -8.86 5.18
CA THR A 80 -1.68 -8.72 5.49
C THR A 80 -1.91 -7.65 6.55
N GLU A 81 -1.05 -7.54 7.55
CA GLU A 81 -1.13 -6.48 8.56
C GLU A 81 -0.95 -5.09 7.93
N VAL A 82 0.07 -4.94 7.08
CA VAL A 82 0.37 -3.68 6.37
C VAL A 82 -0.80 -3.28 5.45
N ILE A 83 -1.27 -4.21 4.61
CA ILE A 83 -2.41 -3.97 3.70
C ILE A 83 -3.67 -3.57 4.47
N ASN A 84 -3.96 -4.21 5.60
CA ASN A 84 -5.13 -3.87 6.41
C ASN A 84 -5.02 -2.48 7.04
N ASN A 85 -3.83 -2.05 7.46
CA ASN A 85 -3.60 -0.72 8.00
C ASN A 85 -3.74 0.34 6.91
N ASP A 86 -3.12 0.15 5.75
CA ASP A 86 -3.22 1.07 4.63
C ASP A 86 -4.63 1.16 4.05
N THR A 87 -5.34 0.04 3.99
CA THR A 87 -6.76 0.03 3.57
C THR A 87 -7.60 0.91 4.48
N LYS A 88 -7.37 0.89 5.80
CA LYS A 88 -8.07 1.78 6.74
C LYS A 88 -7.70 3.24 6.50
N ILE A 89 -6.40 3.53 6.35
CA ILE A 89 -5.89 4.88 6.04
C ILE A 89 -6.58 5.42 4.78
N LEU A 90 -6.60 4.65 3.70
CA LEU A 90 -7.19 5.05 2.43
C LEU A 90 -8.70 5.20 2.51
N VAL A 91 -9.41 4.33 3.24
CA VAL A 91 -10.86 4.46 3.46
C VAL A 91 -11.19 5.75 4.21
N ASP A 92 -10.42 6.09 5.24
CA ASP A 92 -10.65 7.32 6.01
C ASP A 92 -10.22 8.56 5.23
N LEU A 93 -9.11 8.47 4.48
CA LEU A 93 -8.67 9.53 3.57
C LEU A 93 -9.74 9.81 2.50
N ASN A 94 -10.31 8.77 1.88
CA ASN A 94 -11.35 8.90 0.86
C ASN A 94 -12.62 9.61 1.36
N LYS A 95 -12.94 9.48 2.65
CA LYS A 95 -14.06 10.21 3.28
C LYS A 95 -13.70 11.68 3.57
N SER A 96 -12.43 11.96 3.84
CA SER A 96 -11.95 13.28 4.27
C SER A 96 -11.65 14.24 3.12
N VAL A 97 -11.25 13.73 1.95
CA VAL A 97 -10.96 14.58 0.78
C VAL A 97 -12.25 15.01 0.10
N GLU A 98 -12.33 16.26 -0.38
CA GLU A 98 -13.45 16.73 -1.19
C GLU A 98 -13.19 16.57 -2.69
N ASN A 99 -11.92 16.66 -3.10
CA ASN A 99 -11.51 16.58 -4.50
C ASN A 99 -11.88 15.22 -5.13
N GLN A 100 -12.71 15.26 -6.18
CA GLN A 100 -13.21 14.05 -6.85
C GLN A 100 -12.10 13.21 -7.51
N THR A 101 -11.10 13.86 -8.12
CA THR A 101 -9.97 13.17 -8.73
C THR A 101 -9.12 12.44 -7.69
N ARG A 102 -8.94 13.03 -6.49
CA ARG A 102 -8.30 12.35 -5.35
C ARG A 102 -9.09 11.12 -4.90
N LYS A 103 -10.42 11.21 -4.82
CA LYS A 103 -11.28 10.06 -4.47
C LYS A 103 -11.13 8.92 -5.46
N GLU A 104 -11.16 9.23 -6.75
CA GLU A 104 -10.97 8.23 -7.80
C GLU A 104 -9.58 7.59 -7.74
N TYR A 105 -8.55 8.38 -7.44
CA TYR A 105 -7.19 7.90 -7.28
C TYR A 105 -7.06 6.97 -6.07
N ILE A 106 -7.52 7.41 -4.90
CA ILE A 106 -7.56 6.59 -3.67
C ILE A 106 -8.36 5.30 -3.91
N GLY A 107 -9.47 5.38 -4.63
CA GLY A 107 -10.27 4.21 -5.00
C GLY A 107 -9.51 3.21 -5.87
N ALA A 108 -8.68 3.67 -6.80
CA ALA A 108 -7.82 2.79 -7.60
C ALA A 108 -6.74 2.11 -6.75
N ILE A 109 -6.17 2.79 -5.75
CA ILE A 109 -5.20 2.20 -4.82
C ILE A 109 -5.86 1.16 -3.91
N LEU A 110 -7.07 1.44 -3.42
CA LEU A 110 -7.88 0.47 -2.67
C LEU A 110 -8.18 -0.78 -3.51
N GLU A 111 -8.53 -0.61 -4.78
CA GLU A 111 -8.74 -1.72 -5.72
C GLU A 111 -7.48 -2.58 -5.84
N TYR A 112 -6.31 -1.95 -5.97
CA TYR A 112 -5.02 -2.63 -6.03
C TYR A 112 -4.72 -3.41 -4.73
N PHE A 113 -4.95 -2.83 -3.55
CA PHE A 113 -4.73 -3.54 -2.29
C PHE A 113 -5.67 -4.72 -2.10
N ASN A 114 -6.93 -4.59 -2.51
CA ASN A 114 -7.88 -5.71 -2.47
C ASN A 114 -7.44 -6.86 -3.38
N GLN A 115 -6.94 -6.55 -4.58
CA GLN A 115 -6.39 -7.54 -5.51
C GLN A 115 -5.14 -8.21 -4.92
N THR A 116 -4.24 -7.43 -4.33
CA THR A 116 -3.03 -7.92 -3.67
C THR A 116 -3.36 -8.82 -2.48
N GLN A 117 -4.30 -8.43 -1.63
CA GLN A 117 -4.75 -9.23 -0.47
C GLN A 117 -5.32 -10.57 -0.94
N SER A 118 -6.21 -10.56 -1.93
CA SER A 118 -6.77 -11.80 -2.49
C SER A 118 -5.67 -12.72 -3.02
N GLY A 119 -4.64 -12.15 -3.63
CA GLY A 119 -3.48 -12.86 -4.14
C GLY A 119 -2.68 -13.57 -3.05
N ILE A 120 -2.24 -12.81 -2.04
CA ILE A 120 -1.43 -13.36 -0.95
C ILE A 120 -2.22 -14.37 -0.11
N ASP A 121 -3.55 -14.22 0.00
CA ASP A 121 -4.43 -15.20 0.66
C ASP A 121 -4.44 -16.54 -0.08
N ASP A 122 -4.56 -16.52 -1.42
CA ASP A 122 -4.50 -17.73 -2.23
C ASP A 122 -3.09 -18.38 -2.15
N ILE A 123 -2.00 -17.58 -2.12
CA ILE A 123 -0.63 -18.08 -1.91
C ILE A 123 -0.46 -18.69 -0.51
N LYS A 124 -1.08 -18.11 0.52
CA LYS A 124 -1.06 -18.66 1.89
C LYS A 124 -1.78 -19.98 1.98
N ALA A 125 -2.93 -20.10 1.29
CA ALA A 125 -3.67 -21.35 1.20
C ALA A 125 -2.83 -22.44 0.49
N LEU A 126 -2.12 -22.08 -0.59
CA LEU A 126 -1.18 -22.94 -1.29
C LEU A 126 -0.05 -23.41 -0.36
N ALA A 127 0.61 -22.50 0.34
CA ALA A 127 1.67 -22.78 1.31
C ALA A 127 1.21 -23.72 2.43
N THR A 128 0.01 -23.46 2.96
CA THR A 128 -0.59 -24.26 4.03
C THR A 128 -0.89 -25.67 3.57
N ALA A 129 -1.41 -25.84 2.35
CA ALA A 129 -1.67 -27.16 1.77
C ALA A 129 -0.37 -27.95 1.55
N PHE A 130 0.70 -27.31 1.05
CA PHE A 130 2.01 -27.95 0.92
C PHE A 130 2.60 -28.32 2.27
N LYS A 131 2.56 -27.43 3.26
CA LYS A 131 3.00 -27.70 4.64
C LYS A 131 2.28 -28.90 5.25
N ASP A 132 0.95 -28.92 5.17
CA ASP A 132 0.14 -30.01 5.70
C ASP A 132 0.45 -31.35 5.02
N TYR A 133 0.72 -31.34 3.71
CA TYR A 133 1.13 -32.54 2.97
C TYR A 133 2.53 -33.02 3.40
N LYS A 134 3.51 -32.12 3.45
CA LYS A 134 4.90 -32.44 3.80
C LYS A 134 5.07 -32.90 5.26
N SER A 135 4.22 -32.40 6.15
CA SER A 135 4.18 -32.83 7.56
C SER A 135 3.39 -34.12 7.79
N GLY A 136 2.79 -34.71 6.73
CA GLY A 136 2.00 -35.93 6.81
C GLY A 136 0.62 -35.75 7.46
N LYS A 137 0.16 -34.52 7.64
CA LYS A 137 -1.16 -34.20 8.22
C LYS A 137 -2.29 -34.49 7.23
N ILE A 138 -2.03 -34.32 5.93
CA ILE A 138 -2.98 -34.65 4.85
C ILE A 138 -2.31 -35.53 3.80
N GLY A 139 -3.10 -36.36 3.12
CA GLY A 139 -2.63 -37.18 2.00
C GLY A 139 -2.52 -36.41 0.68
N GLN A 140 -1.84 -37.00 -0.31
CA GLN A 140 -1.60 -36.39 -1.63
C GLN A 140 -2.90 -35.97 -2.34
N SER A 141 -3.95 -36.80 -2.27
CA SER A 141 -5.25 -36.49 -2.91
C SER A 141 -5.92 -35.26 -2.29
N GLU A 142 -5.85 -35.12 -0.97
CA GLU A 142 -6.41 -33.95 -0.28
C GLU A 142 -5.59 -32.68 -0.59
N ALA A 143 -4.26 -32.81 -0.62
CA ALA A 143 -3.38 -31.71 -1.01
C ALA A 143 -3.68 -31.23 -2.44
N TYR A 144 -3.80 -32.15 -3.40
CA TYR A 144 -4.16 -31.82 -4.79
C TYR A 144 -5.50 -31.08 -4.88
N ASN A 145 -6.52 -31.54 -4.14
CA ASN A 145 -7.84 -30.91 -4.13
C ASN A 145 -7.83 -29.50 -3.52
N LYS A 146 -6.92 -29.22 -2.58
CA LYS A 146 -6.73 -27.87 -2.01
C LYS A 146 -5.94 -26.95 -2.95
N ILE A 147 -4.95 -27.49 -3.66
CA ILE A 147 -4.01 -26.71 -4.50
C ILE A 147 -4.60 -26.41 -5.88
N SER A 148 -5.21 -27.39 -6.54
CA SER A 148 -5.65 -27.28 -7.93
C SER A 148 -6.58 -26.08 -8.21
N PRO A 149 -7.52 -25.71 -7.32
CA PRO A 149 -8.37 -24.53 -7.52
C PRO A 149 -7.65 -23.18 -7.37
N LEU A 150 -6.47 -23.14 -6.74
CA LEU A 150 -5.74 -21.90 -6.44
C LEU A 150 -4.87 -21.46 -7.61
N MET A 151 -4.24 -22.40 -8.33
CA MET A 151 -3.36 -22.12 -9.46
C MET A 151 -3.97 -21.15 -10.51
N PRO A 152 -5.19 -21.36 -11.04
CA PRO A 152 -5.75 -20.45 -12.03
C PRO A 152 -6.10 -19.07 -11.47
N LYS A 153 -6.27 -18.91 -10.15
CA LYS A 153 -6.51 -17.60 -9.53
C LYS A 153 -5.22 -16.80 -9.43
N ILE A 154 -4.13 -17.46 -9.06
CA ILE A 154 -2.79 -16.87 -9.00
C ILE A 154 -2.40 -16.35 -10.38
N ASP A 155 -2.63 -17.14 -11.45
CA ASP A 155 -2.35 -16.71 -12.83
C ASP A 155 -3.20 -15.50 -13.28
N LYS A 156 -4.43 -15.37 -12.77
CA LYS A 156 -5.33 -14.25 -13.12
C LYS A 156 -4.98 -12.96 -12.39
N MET A 157 -4.43 -13.07 -11.18
CA MET A 157 -4.07 -11.94 -10.31
C MET A 157 -3.12 -10.96 -11.00
N ASP A 158 -2.08 -11.47 -11.66
CA ASP A 158 -1.09 -10.64 -12.34
C ASP A 158 -1.73 -9.76 -13.40
N LYS A 159 -2.69 -10.31 -14.17
CA LYS A 159 -3.36 -9.56 -15.22
C LYS A 159 -4.26 -8.46 -14.66
N ASP A 160 -5.04 -8.77 -13.64
CA ASP A 160 -5.98 -7.83 -13.02
C ASP A 160 -5.21 -6.71 -12.30
N SER A 161 -4.13 -7.05 -11.58
CA SER A 161 -3.27 -6.08 -10.89
C SER A 161 -2.57 -5.13 -11.87
N ASN A 162 -2.07 -5.66 -12.99
CA ASN A 162 -1.47 -4.83 -14.04
C ASN A 162 -2.45 -3.82 -14.65
N GLN A 163 -3.73 -4.15 -14.77
CA GLN A 163 -4.74 -3.18 -15.25
C GLN A 163 -4.94 -2.04 -14.26
N THR A 164 -5.02 -2.35 -12.96
CA THR A 164 -5.17 -1.35 -11.90
C THR A 164 -3.93 -0.46 -11.79
N VAL A 165 -2.73 -1.03 -11.87
CA VAL A 165 -1.47 -0.28 -11.87
C VAL A 165 -1.39 0.68 -13.05
N ASN A 166 -1.75 0.23 -14.26
CA ASN A 166 -1.77 1.10 -15.44
C ASN A 166 -2.75 2.27 -15.30
N LYS A 167 -3.92 2.03 -14.67
CA LYS A 167 -4.88 3.08 -14.34
C LYS A 167 -4.27 4.10 -13.37
N ILE A 168 -3.59 3.63 -12.33
CA ILE A 168 -2.90 4.49 -11.34
C ILE A 168 -1.81 5.34 -12.02
N ILE A 169 -0.91 4.74 -12.79
CA ILE A 169 0.14 5.44 -13.56
C ILE A 169 -0.47 6.50 -14.47
N LYS A 170 -1.55 6.16 -15.17
CA LYS A 170 -2.24 7.11 -16.04
C LYS A 170 -2.79 8.30 -15.26
N MET A 171 -3.41 8.08 -14.10
CA MET A 171 -3.91 9.16 -13.25
C MET A 171 -2.80 10.06 -12.73
N GLU A 172 -1.66 9.50 -12.32
CA GLU A 172 -0.50 10.26 -11.87
C GLU A 172 0.09 11.15 -12.98
N ASN A 173 0.12 10.63 -14.22
CA ASN A 173 0.58 11.40 -15.39
C ASN A 173 -0.43 12.49 -15.80
N ASP A 174 -1.72 12.17 -15.80
CA ASP A 174 -2.79 13.10 -16.17
C ASP A 174 -2.96 14.21 -15.12
N TYR A 175 -2.69 13.90 -13.84
CA TYR A 175 -2.92 14.78 -12.69
C TYR A 175 -1.72 14.79 -11.72
N PRO A 176 -0.65 15.56 -12.02
CA PRO A 176 0.56 15.57 -11.19
C PRO A 176 0.36 16.03 -9.73
N PHE A 177 -0.74 16.75 -9.43
CA PHE A 177 -1.08 17.13 -8.05
C PHE A 177 -1.51 15.94 -7.18
N LEU A 178 -1.71 14.75 -7.75
CA LEU A 178 -1.87 13.51 -7.00
C LEU A 178 -0.53 13.04 -6.38
N LEU A 179 0.60 13.56 -6.89
CA LEU A 179 1.94 13.23 -6.43
C LEU A 179 2.51 14.25 -5.42
N SER A 180 1.71 15.21 -4.96
CA SER A 180 2.20 16.36 -4.16
C SER A 180 2.60 16.03 -2.71
N TYR A 181 3.05 14.81 -2.40
CA TYR A 181 3.42 14.40 -1.05
C TYR A 181 4.94 14.41 -0.81
N THR A 182 5.36 14.71 0.43
CA THR A 182 6.77 14.89 0.81
C THR A 182 7.57 13.58 0.81
N ASN A 183 8.67 13.53 0.05
CA ASN A 183 9.74 12.50 0.08
C ASN A 183 9.38 11.04 -0.27
N GLY A 184 8.25 10.72 -0.91
CA GLY A 184 7.93 9.34 -1.28
C GLY A 184 7.92 9.06 -2.79
N THR A 185 8.04 7.78 -3.16
CA THR A 185 8.03 7.31 -4.57
C THR A 185 6.59 6.99 -4.98
N SER A 186 6.10 7.51 -6.11
CA SER A 186 4.72 7.22 -6.55
C SER A 186 4.47 5.75 -6.78
N LEU A 187 3.21 5.35 -6.65
CA LEU A 187 2.80 3.97 -6.93
C LEU A 187 3.17 3.61 -8.37
N GLY A 188 2.92 4.54 -9.29
CA GLY A 188 3.36 4.39 -10.67
C GLY A 188 4.87 4.32 -10.83
N GLN A 189 5.66 5.04 -10.02
CA GLN A 189 7.12 4.98 -10.05
C GLN A 189 7.68 3.67 -9.46
N VAL A 190 7.09 3.14 -8.38
CA VAL A 190 7.48 1.83 -7.82
C VAL A 190 7.32 0.75 -8.89
N TYR A 191 6.17 0.74 -9.59
CA TYR A 191 5.88 -0.24 -10.64
C TYR A 191 6.63 -0.02 -11.97
N ALA A 192 6.83 1.22 -12.40
CA ALA A 192 7.55 1.54 -13.64
C ALA A 192 9.05 1.14 -13.57
N ASN A 193 9.65 1.23 -12.37
CA ASN A 193 11.02 0.78 -12.14
C ASN A 193 11.17 -0.75 -12.23
N ASP A 194 10.10 -1.52 -12.01
CA ASP A 194 10.12 -2.98 -12.14
C ASP A 194 9.92 -3.47 -13.58
N THR A 195 9.11 -2.79 -14.38
CA THR A 195 8.90 -3.14 -15.79
C THR A 195 10.13 -2.88 -16.67
N THR A 196 10.95 -1.89 -16.32
CA THR A 196 12.23 -1.62 -17.01
C THR A 196 13.33 -2.63 -16.66
N ASN A 197 13.30 -3.20 -15.45
CA ASN A 197 14.26 -4.23 -15.04
C ASN A 197 13.92 -5.64 -15.56
N ASN A 198 12.65 -5.94 -15.86
CA ASN A 198 12.24 -7.22 -16.45
C ASN A 198 12.34 -7.28 -17.99
N THR A 199 12.61 -6.16 -18.68
CA THR A 199 12.81 -6.13 -20.14
C THR A 199 14.27 -6.25 -20.57
N THR A 200 15.22 -6.30 -19.63
CA THR A 200 16.66 -6.45 -19.92
C THR A 200 17.18 -7.88 -19.78
N THR A 201 16.33 -8.84 -19.41
CA THR A 201 16.63 -10.28 -19.46
C THR A 201 15.55 -11.01 -20.25
N ALA A 202 15.61 -10.87 -21.57
CA ALA A 202 15.02 -11.80 -22.53
C ALA A 202 16.11 -12.19 -23.53
#